data_AF-A0A809PGN4-F1
#
_entry.id   AF-A0A809PGN4-F1
#
_cell.length_a   1.000
_cell.length_b   1.000
_cell.length_c   1.000
_cell.angle_alpha   90.00
_cell.angle_beta   90.00
_cell.angle_gamma   90.00
#
_symmetry.space_group_name_H-M   'P 1'
#
loop_
_entity.id
_entity.type
_entity.pdbx_description
1 polymer ?
#
loop_
_entity_poly.entity_id
_entity_poly.type
_entity_poly.pdbx_seq_one_letter_code
_entity_poly.pdbx_strand_id
1 'polypeptide(L)'
;MLLFATACSKTEYADTLEPEALMKLVFKGWQKEGKNSIVKPPILKIQDGDISKKGMELEPVKVFKLAEDRAMMLVKATPTSVDQVSRDVLAAYWFKRDGEKWLLEARQDEIDTLLSKHEIKLVKLVDLATSTQGLLLEYGGHQHQEKSAWTRLYKLGQHQLISMLAENEDFLSSINAFNNADCLARMKKGLGKPERLRLNDRDGKSGNCLDIKVKLQIKPGKSMPGEIVLSSNARMVEYREIAHEEISSADEGGEPYTTYEVIPSTPRSSMVYRFDEAKGKYQLVSGSKTFLPDWYRE
;
A
#
# COMPACT_ATOMS: atom_id res chain seq x y z
N MET A 1 37.75 38.64 -25.22
CA MET A 1 38.28 37.47 -24.49
C MET A 1 37.29 37.16 -23.37
N LEU A 2 36.34 36.25 -23.61
CA LEU A 2 35.34 35.85 -22.61
C LEU A 2 35.93 34.75 -21.73
N LEU A 3 36.09 35.02 -20.43
CA LEU A 3 36.37 34.00 -19.43
C LEU A 3 35.10 33.20 -19.18
N PHE A 4 35.07 31.95 -19.63
CA PHE A 4 34.13 30.95 -19.13
C PHE A 4 34.59 30.53 -17.73
N ALA A 5 33.93 31.04 -16.70
CA ALA A 5 34.00 30.47 -15.37
C ALA A 5 33.21 29.15 -15.37
N THR A 6 33.86 28.03 -15.67
CA THR A 6 33.31 26.72 -15.36
C THR A 6 33.33 26.57 -13.84
N ALA A 7 32.19 26.80 -13.20
CA ALA A 7 31.99 26.43 -11.81
C ALA A 7 32.12 24.89 -11.70
N CYS A 8 33.30 24.41 -11.31
CA CYS A 8 33.51 23.02 -10.92
C CYS A 8 32.70 22.76 -9.64
N SER A 9 31.46 22.32 -9.77
CA SER A 9 30.79 21.68 -8.64
C SER A 9 31.56 20.40 -8.34
N LYS A 10 32.20 20.32 -7.17
CA LYS A 10 32.92 19.12 -6.72
C LYS A 10 31.94 17.94 -6.74
N THR A 11 32.19 16.93 -7.56
CA THR A 11 31.40 15.70 -7.55
C THR A 11 31.47 15.09 -6.17
N GLU A 12 30.31 14.81 -5.58
CA GLU A 12 30.20 14.23 -4.26
C GLU A 12 29.97 12.73 -4.35
N TYR A 13 30.43 12.04 -3.32
CA TYR A 13 30.48 10.59 -3.32
C TYR A 13 30.09 10.04 -1.95
N ALA A 14 29.53 8.82 -1.95
CA ALA A 14 29.39 7.97 -0.79
C ALA A 14 30.33 6.76 -0.92
N ASP A 15 30.98 6.37 0.17
CA ASP A 15 31.91 5.22 0.15
C ASP A 15 31.17 3.87 0.25
N THR A 16 29.89 3.87 0.64
CA THR A 16 29.07 2.66 0.85
C THR A 16 27.66 2.82 0.28
N LEU A 17 26.97 1.69 0.12
CA LEU A 17 25.53 1.63 -0.18
C LEU A 17 24.66 1.63 1.09
N GLU A 18 25.22 2.00 2.25
CA GLU A 18 24.43 2.12 3.46
C GLU A 18 23.41 3.26 3.30
N PRO A 19 22.15 3.07 3.74
CA PRO A 19 21.11 4.07 3.55
C PRO A 19 21.50 5.46 4.06
N GLU A 20 22.16 5.55 5.21
CA GLU A 20 22.57 6.84 5.79
C GLU A 20 23.62 7.58 4.95
N ALA A 21 24.57 6.85 4.33
CA ALA A 21 25.58 7.44 3.46
C ALA A 21 24.93 8.00 2.19
N LEU A 22 24.01 7.24 1.59
CA LEU A 22 23.26 7.64 0.41
C LEU A 22 22.31 8.81 0.71
N MET A 23 21.64 8.82 1.87
CA MET A 23 20.78 9.94 2.30
C MET A 23 21.58 11.23 2.45
N LYS A 24 22.78 11.21 3.04
CA LYS A 24 23.66 12.39 3.15
C LYS A 24 24.21 12.87 1.81
N LEU A 25 24.39 11.94 0.87
CA LEU A 25 24.78 12.28 -0.50
C LEU A 25 23.66 13.04 -1.22
N VAL A 26 22.42 12.55 -1.15
CA VAL A 26 21.25 13.15 -1.82
C VAL A 26 20.76 14.41 -1.12
N PHE A 27 20.68 14.40 0.22
CA PHE A 27 20.04 15.42 1.03
C PHE A 27 21.04 16.10 1.96
N LYS A 28 21.50 17.29 1.56
CA LYS A 28 22.47 18.06 2.35
C LYS A 28 21.91 18.45 3.71
N GLY A 29 22.69 18.18 4.75
CA GLY A 29 22.29 18.43 6.13
C GLY A 29 21.32 17.40 6.71
N TRP A 30 21.00 16.32 5.99
CA TRP A 30 20.25 15.21 6.58
C TRP A 30 21.10 14.54 7.68
N GLN A 31 20.55 14.48 8.89
CA GLN A 31 21.15 13.84 10.06
C GLN A 31 20.11 12.98 10.72
N LYS A 32 20.43 11.71 11.00
CA LYS A 32 19.57 10.79 11.73
C LYS A 32 19.49 11.15 13.21
N GLU A 33 18.76 12.21 13.56
CA GLU A 33 18.41 12.52 14.94
C GLU A 33 17.04 11.90 15.26
N GLY A 34 17.03 10.76 15.96
CA GLY A 34 15.79 10.03 16.27
C GLY A 34 15.07 9.54 15.01
N LYS A 35 13.73 9.51 15.03
CA LYS A 35 12.90 9.12 13.87
C LYS A 35 12.73 10.24 12.82
N ASN A 36 13.06 11.50 13.15
CA ASN A 36 12.54 12.67 12.44
C ASN A 36 13.68 13.63 12.06
N SER A 37 14.36 13.33 10.96
CA SER A 37 15.34 14.24 10.34
C SER A 37 14.61 15.25 9.46
N ILE A 38 14.30 16.43 10.01
CA ILE A 38 13.70 17.53 9.25
C ILE A 38 14.78 18.14 8.36
N VAL A 39 14.63 18.02 7.05
CA VAL A 39 15.49 18.74 6.10
C VAL A 39 14.73 19.97 5.60
N LYS A 40 15.36 21.15 5.68
CA LYS A 40 14.70 22.44 5.37
C LYS A 40 14.25 22.49 3.88
N PRO A 41 13.04 23.01 3.58
CA PRO A 41 12.43 22.97 2.24
C PRO A 41 13.15 23.84 1.18
N PRO A 42 13.00 23.58 -0.13
CA PRO A 42 12.29 22.47 -0.78
C PRO A 42 13.26 21.47 -1.41
N ILE A 43 13.18 20.21 -1.00
CA ILE A 43 14.16 19.18 -1.41
C ILE A 43 13.62 18.28 -2.51
N LEU A 44 12.32 18.00 -2.46
CA LEU A 44 11.61 17.21 -3.45
C LEU A 44 10.84 18.13 -4.38
N LYS A 45 10.98 17.90 -5.70
CA LYS A 45 10.16 18.55 -6.72
C LYS A 45 8.84 17.79 -6.84
N ILE A 46 7.87 18.15 -6.00
CA ILE A 46 6.54 17.53 -5.94
C ILE A 46 5.55 18.40 -6.72
N GLN A 47 4.61 17.78 -7.42
CA GLN A 47 3.60 18.48 -8.22
C GLN A 47 2.59 19.27 -7.35
N ASP A 48 2.30 18.79 -6.15
CA ASP A 48 1.44 19.45 -5.16
C ASP A 48 2.21 20.52 -4.37
N GLY A 49 2.04 21.78 -4.80
CA GLY A 49 2.83 22.93 -4.34
C GLY A 49 2.66 23.30 -2.86
N ASP A 50 1.58 22.90 -2.19
CA ASP A 50 1.35 23.27 -0.79
C ASP A 50 2.08 22.35 0.20
N ILE A 51 2.25 21.08 -0.15
CA ILE A 51 3.02 20.11 0.65
C ILE A 51 4.52 20.49 0.67
N SER A 52 5.02 21.05 -0.44
CA SER A 52 6.43 21.40 -0.63
C SER A 52 6.96 22.50 0.32
N LYS A 53 6.07 23.35 0.86
CA LYS A 53 6.45 24.56 1.63
C LYS A 53 6.65 24.29 3.12
N LYS A 54 6.03 23.23 3.67
CA LYS A 54 5.98 23.00 5.12
C LYS A 54 7.13 22.12 5.66
N GLY A 55 8.00 21.64 4.78
CA GLY A 55 9.10 20.73 5.14
C GLY A 55 8.64 19.27 5.25
N MET A 56 9.58 18.34 5.17
CA MET A 56 9.30 16.90 5.17
C MET A 56 10.31 16.15 6.03
N GLU A 57 9.81 15.12 6.69
CA GLU A 57 10.63 14.10 7.35
C GLU A 57 10.99 13.04 6.31
N LEU A 58 12.29 12.79 6.12
CA LEU A 58 12.78 11.87 5.11
C LEU A 58 13.32 10.59 5.75
N GLU A 59 12.79 9.45 5.33
CA GLU A 59 13.17 8.13 5.80
C GLU A 59 13.61 7.24 4.62
N PRO A 60 14.82 6.64 4.65
CA PRO A 60 15.18 5.64 3.66
C PRO A 60 14.37 4.35 3.89
N VAL A 61 13.62 3.92 2.88
CA VAL A 61 12.79 2.71 2.94
C VAL A 61 13.63 1.47 2.66
N LYS A 62 14.36 1.48 1.55
CA LYS A 62 15.18 0.33 1.13
C LYS A 62 16.22 0.75 0.09
N VAL A 63 17.40 0.15 0.18
CA VAL A 63 18.43 0.21 -0.87
C VAL A 63 18.48 -1.12 -1.59
N PHE A 64 18.46 -1.09 -2.92
CA PHE A 64 18.58 -2.23 -3.82
C PHE A 64 19.86 -2.12 -4.62
N LYS A 65 20.73 -3.13 -4.55
CA LYS A 65 21.84 -3.28 -5.50
C LYS A 65 21.27 -3.92 -6.77
N LEU A 66 21.21 -3.16 -7.86
CA LEU A 66 20.61 -3.59 -9.14
C LEU A 66 21.63 -4.33 -10.01
N ALA A 67 22.90 -3.90 -9.94
CA ALA A 67 24.04 -4.51 -10.61
C ALA A 67 25.30 -4.29 -9.76
N GLU A 68 26.47 -4.70 -10.24
CA GLU A 68 27.74 -4.46 -9.55
C GLU A 68 28.05 -2.96 -9.40
N ASP A 69 27.65 -2.16 -10.39
CA ASP A 69 27.92 -0.73 -10.52
C ASP A 69 26.67 0.16 -10.41
N ARG A 70 25.50 -0.42 -10.11
CA ARG A 70 24.22 0.31 -10.01
C ARG A 70 23.42 -0.06 -8.78
N ALA A 71 22.83 0.95 -8.15
CA ALA A 71 21.90 0.79 -7.03
C ALA A 71 20.75 1.78 -7.11
N MET A 72 19.67 1.50 -6.37
CA MET A 72 18.52 2.37 -6.20
C MET A 72 18.16 2.46 -4.72
N MET A 73 17.87 3.65 -4.21
CA MET A 73 17.31 3.86 -2.88
C MET A 73 15.88 4.39 -3.01
N LEU A 74 14.96 3.80 -2.27
CA LEU A 74 13.63 4.35 -2.03
C LEU A 74 13.62 5.18 -0.76
N VAL A 75 12.93 6.32 -0.83
CA VAL A 75 12.78 7.25 0.28
C VAL A 75 11.30 7.55 0.45
N LYS A 76 10.83 7.53 1.69
CA LYS A 76 9.52 8.01 2.08
C LYS A 76 9.69 9.40 2.66
N ALA A 77 8.87 10.34 2.21
CA ALA A 77 8.84 11.70 2.69
C ALA A 77 7.48 11.99 3.33
N THR A 78 7.46 12.22 4.63
CA THR A 78 6.25 12.49 5.40
C THR A 78 6.13 13.99 5.67
N PRO A 79 5.03 14.66 5.29
CA PRO A 79 4.82 16.07 5.58
C PRO A 79 4.79 16.33 7.09
N THR A 80 5.51 17.36 7.55
CA THR A 80 5.58 17.71 8.98
C THR A 80 4.28 18.30 9.53
N SER A 81 3.44 18.89 8.67
CA SER A 81 2.14 19.41 9.09
C SER A 81 1.06 18.35 8.94
N VAL A 82 0.56 17.88 10.08
CA VAL A 82 -0.47 16.86 10.19
C VAL A 82 -1.86 17.51 10.09
N ASP A 83 -2.19 18.11 8.94
CA ASP A 83 -3.60 18.25 8.59
C ASP A 83 -4.15 16.83 8.35
N GLN A 84 -5.40 16.52 8.72
CA GLN A 84 -5.93 15.15 8.86
C GLN A 84 -5.85 14.26 7.59
N VAL A 85 -5.44 14.81 6.43
CA VAL A 85 -5.35 14.15 5.13
C VAL A 85 -3.97 14.37 4.48
N SER A 86 -2.88 14.34 5.26
CA SER A 86 -1.54 14.38 4.66
C SER A 86 -1.27 13.11 3.85
N ARG A 87 -0.45 13.24 2.79
CA ARG A 87 0.00 12.10 1.98
C ARG A 87 1.52 12.01 2.08
N ASP A 88 2.02 10.82 2.37
CA ASP A 88 3.43 10.50 2.25
C ASP A 88 3.80 10.44 0.77
N VAL A 89 4.97 10.98 0.42
CA VAL A 89 5.51 10.93 -0.93
C VAL A 89 6.58 9.83 -0.99
N LEU A 90 6.48 8.98 -2.00
CA LEU A 90 7.53 8.00 -2.29
C LEU A 90 8.45 8.57 -3.38
N ALA A 91 9.76 8.54 -3.14
CA ALA A 91 10.80 8.99 -4.07
C ALA A 91 11.83 7.89 -4.32
N ALA A 92 12.53 7.95 -5.46
CA ALA A 92 13.63 7.05 -5.80
C ALA A 92 14.87 7.81 -6.28
N TYR A 93 16.03 7.27 -5.91
CA TYR A 93 17.34 7.80 -6.25
C TYR A 93 18.21 6.68 -6.81
N TRP A 94 18.82 6.90 -7.97
CA TRP A 94 19.70 5.94 -8.63
C TRP A 94 21.15 6.34 -8.43
N PHE A 95 21.99 5.37 -8.12
CA PHE A 95 23.41 5.56 -7.88
C PHE A 95 24.22 4.73 -8.84
N LYS A 96 25.32 5.32 -9.31
CA LYS A 96 26.32 4.64 -10.14
C LYS A 96 27.63 4.57 -9.37
N ARG A 97 28.34 3.46 -9.53
CA ARG A 97 29.69 3.29 -9.01
C ARG A 97 30.72 3.96 -9.92
N ASP A 98 31.61 4.74 -9.34
CA ASP A 98 32.77 5.35 -9.97
C ASP A 98 34.01 5.00 -9.14
N GLY A 99 34.81 4.07 -9.67
CA GLY A 99 35.87 3.41 -8.91
C GLY A 99 35.33 2.67 -7.67
N GLU A 100 35.78 3.08 -6.50
CA GLU A 100 35.35 2.50 -5.22
C GLU A 100 34.15 3.21 -4.59
N LYS A 101 33.69 4.32 -5.19
CA LYS A 101 32.70 5.20 -4.60
C LYS A 101 31.40 5.22 -5.38
N TRP A 102 30.35 5.72 -4.77
CA TRP A 102 29.02 5.86 -5.34
C TRP A 102 28.66 7.32 -5.51
N LEU A 103 28.10 7.68 -6.65
CA LEU A 103 27.58 9.01 -6.94
C LEU A 103 26.10 8.93 -7.34
N LEU A 104 25.36 10.01 -7.09
CA LEU A 104 23.97 10.14 -7.50
C LEU A 104 23.92 10.29 -9.04
N GLU A 105 23.30 9.32 -9.72
CA GLU A 105 23.16 9.30 -11.17
C GLU A 105 21.85 9.96 -11.63
N ALA A 106 20.74 9.65 -10.95
CA ALA A 106 19.42 10.18 -11.28
C ALA A 106 18.49 10.20 -10.07
N ARG A 107 17.38 10.95 -10.19
CA ARG A 107 16.36 11.08 -9.15
C ARG A 107 14.96 11.16 -9.73
N GLN A 108 14.01 10.61 -8.99
CA GLN A 108 12.58 10.76 -9.17
C GLN A 108 12.01 11.18 -7.82
N ASP A 109 11.83 12.49 -7.64
CA ASP A 109 11.46 13.10 -6.36
C ASP A 109 9.99 12.82 -5.97
N GLU A 110 9.18 12.34 -6.92
CA GLU A 110 7.80 11.88 -6.73
C GLU A 110 7.52 10.70 -7.68
N ILE A 111 7.38 9.51 -7.11
CA ILE A 111 6.89 8.31 -7.79
C ILE A 111 5.37 8.21 -7.61
N ASP A 112 4.93 8.44 -6.37
CA ASP A 112 3.55 8.23 -5.96
C ASP A 112 3.28 8.88 -4.58
N THR A 113 2.00 8.95 -4.22
CA THR A 113 1.52 9.39 -2.91
C THR A 113 0.79 8.26 -2.20
N LEU A 114 1.09 8.07 -0.91
CA LEU A 114 0.46 7.12 0.00
C LEU A 114 -0.28 7.91 1.07
N LEU A 115 -1.41 7.40 1.59
CA LEU A 115 -2.03 8.02 2.77
C LEU A 115 -1.05 7.90 3.95
N SER A 116 -0.76 8.99 4.65
CA SER A 116 0.29 9.07 5.68
C SER A 116 0.08 8.19 6.91
N LYS A 117 -1.11 7.60 7.06
CA LYS A 117 -1.41 6.60 8.10
C LYS A 117 -1.00 5.17 7.69
N HIS A 118 -0.50 4.98 6.48
CA HIS A 118 -0.08 3.67 6.01
C HIS A 118 1.41 3.45 6.21
N GLU A 119 1.75 2.30 6.77
CA GLU A 119 3.12 1.82 6.88
C GLU A 119 3.48 0.98 5.64
N ILE A 120 4.69 1.15 5.12
CA ILE A 120 5.26 0.28 4.10
C ILE A 120 5.70 -1.02 4.79
N LYS A 121 5.03 -2.14 4.48
CA LYS A 121 5.25 -3.44 5.11
C LYS A 121 6.28 -4.29 4.38
N LEU A 122 6.30 -4.19 3.05
CA LEU A 122 7.19 -4.97 2.21
C LEU A 122 7.61 -4.16 0.99
N VAL A 123 8.89 -4.23 0.65
CA VAL A 123 9.39 -3.80 -0.65
C VAL A 123 10.33 -4.86 -1.22
N LYS A 124 10.08 -5.31 -2.45
CA LYS A 124 10.93 -6.29 -3.12
C LYS A 124 10.97 -6.10 -4.63
N LEU A 125 12.07 -6.52 -5.24
CA LEU A 125 12.16 -6.68 -6.70
C LEU A 125 11.49 -7.99 -7.11
N VAL A 126 10.84 -7.97 -8.27
CA VAL A 126 10.14 -9.11 -8.86
C VAL A 126 10.41 -9.17 -10.35
N ASP A 127 10.53 -10.37 -10.91
CA ASP A 127 10.64 -10.53 -12.35
C ASP A 127 9.25 -10.42 -12.99
N LEU A 128 9.11 -9.54 -13.96
CA LEU A 128 7.91 -9.38 -14.78
C LEU A 128 8.07 -10.11 -16.12
N ALA A 129 9.29 -10.10 -16.65
CA ALA A 129 9.73 -10.86 -17.82
C ALA A 129 11.23 -11.19 -17.70
N THR A 130 11.80 -11.97 -18.63
CA THR A 130 13.22 -12.36 -18.60
C THR A 130 14.19 -11.17 -18.47
N SER A 131 13.87 -10.01 -19.04
CA SER A 131 14.68 -8.79 -19.00
C SER A 131 13.97 -7.60 -18.35
N THR A 132 12.83 -7.82 -17.70
CA THR A 132 12.03 -6.74 -17.10
C THR A 132 11.80 -7.05 -15.63
N GLN A 133 12.32 -6.19 -14.77
CA GLN A 133 12.07 -6.22 -13.33
C GLN A 133 11.00 -5.20 -12.94
N GLY A 134 10.29 -5.52 -11.88
CA GLY A 134 9.36 -4.63 -11.21
C GLY A 134 9.75 -4.45 -9.74
N LEU A 135 9.16 -3.43 -9.14
CA LEU A 135 9.19 -3.17 -7.71
C LEU A 135 7.80 -3.39 -7.15
N LEU A 136 7.67 -4.34 -6.23
CA LEU A 136 6.44 -4.60 -5.50
C LEU A 136 6.52 -3.93 -4.12
N LEU A 137 5.55 -3.07 -3.83
CA LEU A 137 5.44 -2.33 -2.58
C LEU A 137 4.11 -2.66 -1.90
N GLU A 138 4.16 -3.34 -0.75
CA GLU A 138 3.01 -3.55 0.10
C GLU A 138 2.97 -2.48 1.18
N TYR A 139 1.81 -1.88 1.37
CA TYR A 139 1.58 -0.85 2.36
C TYR A 139 0.19 -1.00 2.98
N GLY A 140 -0.04 -0.43 4.15
CA GLY A 140 -1.37 -0.37 4.73
C GLY A 140 -1.35 0.09 6.17
N GLY A 141 -2.52 0.17 6.80
CA GLY A 141 -2.64 0.73 8.13
C GLY A 141 -3.77 0.11 8.93
N HIS A 142 -4.11 0.84 9.99
CA HIS A 142 -5.18 0.49 10.91
C HIS A 142 -6.15 1.65 11.02
N GLN A 143 -7.45 1.39 10.85
CA GLN A 143 -8.50 2.37 11.02
C GLN A 143 -9.72 1.72 11.67
N HIS A 144 -10.21 2.24 12.80
CA HIS A 144 -11.43 1.75 13.47
C HIS A 144 -11.50 0.21 13.62
N GLN A 145 -10.41 -0.41 14.10
CA GLN A 145 -10.22 -1.87 14.23
C GLN A 145 -10.07 -2.64 12.91
N GLU A 146 -10.26 -2.00 11.76
CA GLU A 146 -9.90 -2.56 10.47
C GLU A 146 -8.38 -2.51 10.26
N LYS A 147 -7.81 -3.60 9.77
CA LYS A 147 -6.46 -3.66 9.23
C LYS A 147 -6.52 -4.03 7.76
N SER A 148 -6.08 -3.13 6.90
CA SER A 148 -6.01 -3.33 5.46
C SER A 148 -4.56 -3.26 4.97
N ALA A 149 -4.31 -3.92 3.84
CA ALA A 149 -3.05 -3.90 3.13
C ALA A 149 -3.29 -3.94 1.63
N TRP A 150 -2.56 -3.11 0.90
CA TRP A 150 -2.60 -2.99 -0.55
C TRP A 150 -1.19 -3.15 -1.11
N THR A 151 -1.12 -3.62 -2.36
CA THR A 151 0.12 -3.80 -3.08
C THR A 151 0.12 -2.96 -4.35
N ARG A 152 1.16 -2.16 -4.51
CA ARG A 152 1.52 -1.46 -5.75
C ARG A 152 2.59 -2.22 -6.51
N LEU A 153 2.51 -2.11 -7.83
CA LEU A 153 3.50 -2.64 -8.74
C LEU A 153 4.02 -1.54 -9.65
N TYR A 154 5.34 -1.38 -9.67
CA TYR A 154 6.04 -0.51 -10.59
C TYR A 154 6.94 -1.33 -11.51
N LYS A 155 7.15 -0.88 -12.75
CA LYS A 155 8.23 -1.36 -13.61
C LYS A 155 9.48 -0.54 -13.31
N LEU A 156 10.60 -1.24 -13.14
CA LEU A 156 11.91 -0.63 -13.00
C LEU A 156 12.41 -0.22 -14.39
N GLY A 157 12.43 1.08 -14.65
CA GLY A 157 13.16 1.67 -15.77
C GLY A 157 14.61 1.96 -15.40
N GLN A 158 15.38 2.50 -16.35
CA GLN A 158 16.78 2.84 -16.11
C GLN A 158 16.94 3.85 -14.96
N HIS A 159 16.09 4.88 -14.92
CA HIS A 159 16.11 5.98 -13.94
C HIS A 159 14.71 6.42 -13.48
N GLN A 160 13.73 5.54 -13.60
CA GLN A 160 12.36 5.83 -13.21
C GLN A 160 11.63 4.57 -12.78
N LEU A 161 10.71 4.72 -11.85
CA LEU A 161 9.70 3.74 -11.50
C LEU A 161 8.38 4.18 -12.15
N ILE A 162 7.82 3.29 -12.97
CA ILE A 162 6.59 3.53 -13.71
C ILE A 162 5.51 2.65 -13.11
N SER A 163 4.43 3.25 -12.58
CA SER A 163 3.29 2.46 -12.08
C SER A 163 2.77 1.56 -13.19
N MET A 164 2.52 0.29 -12.87
CA MET A 164 2.01 -0.72 -13.80
C MET A 164 0.50 -0.94 -13.64
N LEU A 165 -0.14 -0.21 -12.72
CA LEU A 165 -1.59 -0.22 -12.48
C LEU A 165 -2.19 1.12 -12.93
N ALA A 166 -3.51 1.14 -13.15
CA ALA A 166 -4.19 2.40 -13.44
C ALA A 166 -4.11 3.35 -12.23
N GLU A 167 -4.37 4.64 -12.45
CA GLU A 167 -4.40 5.60 -11.35
C GLU A 167 -5.42 5.19 -10.29
N ASN A 168 -5.03 5.29 -9.02
CA ASN A 168 -5.84 4.89 -7.86
C ASN A 168 -6.21 3.39 -7.81
N GLU A 169 -5.59 2.53 -8.62
CA GLU A 169 -5.77 1.09 -8.52
C GLU A 169 -4.59 0.44 -7.78
N ASP A 170 -4.92 -0.34 -6.75
CA ASP A 170 -3.99 -1.18 -6.02
C ASP A 170 -4.53 -2.59 -5.87
N PHE A 171 -3.64 -3.58 -5.76
CA PHE A 171 -4.07 -4.93 -5.44
C PHE A 171 -4.36 -5.05 -3.95
N LEU A 172 -5.60 -5.43 -3.60
CA LEU A 172 -5.90 -5.82 -2.22
C LEU A 172 -5.01 -7.00 -1.82
N SER A 173 -4.25 -6.84 -0.73
CA SER A 173 -3.37 -7.88 -0.19
C SER A 173 -4.03 -8.58 1.00
N SER A 174 -4.65 -7.80 1.88
CA SER A 174 -5.49 -8.32 2.95
C SER A 174 -6.46 -7.28 3.45
N ILE A 175 -7.59 -7.74 3.98
CA ILE A 175 -8.46 -6.91 4.82
C ILE A 175 -8.93 -7.72 6.00
N ASN A 176 -8.94 -7.09 7.15
CA ASN A 176 -9.35 -7.67 8.40
C ASN A 176 -10.23 -6.63 9.08
N ALA A 177 -11.54 -6.79 8.99
CA ALA A 177 -12.53 -5.86 9.52
C ALA A 177 -13.38 -6.59 10.56
N PHE A 178 -13.26 -6.14 11.81
CA PHE A 178 -14.05 -6.64 12.93
C PHE A 178 -14.82 -5.47 13.52
N ASN A 179 -16.13 -5.55 13.46
CA ASN A 179 -17.03 -4.61 14.12
C ASN A 179 -17.46 -5.08 15.52
N ASN A 180 -16.98 -6.25 15.98
CA ASN A 180 -17.24 -6.78 17.32
C ASN A 180 -16.12 -7.75 17.77
N ALA A 181 -15.86 -7.81 19.08
CA ALA A 181 -14.95 -8.75 19.73
C ALA A 181 -15.30 -10.23 19.47
N ASP A 182 -16.59 -10.55 19.28
CA ASP A 182 -17.06 -11.91 19.01
C ASP A 182 -16.76 -12.42 17.60
N CYS A 183 -16.35 -11.55 16.67
CA CYS A 183 -16.06 -11.91 15.28
C CYS A 183 -15.06 -13.05 15.16
N LEU A 184 -13.96 -12.98 15.92
CA LEU A 184 -12.91 -13.99 15.89
C LEU A 184 -13.40 -15.35 16.42
N ALA A 185 -14.26 -15.35 17.43
CA ALA A 185 -14.84 -16.58 17.97
C ALA A 185 -15.81 -17.23 16.97
N ARG A 186 -16.66 -16.44 16.32
CA ARG A 186 -17.62 -16.93 15.33
C ARG A 186 -16.95 -17.42 14.04
N MET A 187 -15.93 -16.73 13.55
CA MET A 187 -15.14 -17.20 12.40
C MET A 187 -14.39 -18.51 12.66
N LYS A 188 -14.11 -18.86 13.94
CA LYS A 188 -13.48 -20.13 14.31
C LYS A 188 -14.45 -21.32 14.34
N LYS A 189 -15.76 -21.08 14.49
CA LYS A 189 -16.78 -22.16 14.58
C LYS A 189 -16.93 -22.98 13.29
N GLY A 190 -16.27 -22.60 12.20
CA GLY A 190 -16.26 -23.35 10.93
C GLY A 190 -17.55 -23.17 10.12
N LEU A 191 -17.60 -23.77 8.93
CA LEU A 191 -18.83 -23.81 8.15
C LEU A 191 -19.82 -24.76 8.86
N GLY A 192 -20.93 -24.22 9.33
CA GLY A 192 -21.95 -24.94 10.09
C GLY A 192 -23.36 -24.50 9.74
N LYS A 193 -24.37 -25.13 10.35
CA LYS A 193 -25.78 -24.71 10.17
C LYS A 193 -25.95 -23.26 10.59
N PRO A 194 -26.75 -22.45 9.87
CA PRO A 194 -27.05 -21.08 10.28
C PRO A 194 -27.51 -21.01 11.74
N GLU A 195 -26.90 -20.12 12.51
CA GLU A 195 -27.25 -19.85 13.91
C GLU A 195 -28.29 -18.72 13.93
N ARG A 196 -29.32 -18.83 14.78
CA ARG A 196 -30.24 -17.71 15.02
C ARG A 196 -29.81 -16.97 16.27
N LEU A 197 -29.65 -15.67 16.16
CA LEU A 197 -29.35 -14.79 17.27
C LEU A 197 -30.48 -13.80 17.44
N ARG A 198 -30.90 -13.60 18.68
CA ARG A 198 -31.85 -12.58 19.08
C ARG A 198 -31.09 -11.55 19.89
N LEU A 199 -31.11 -10.30 19.43
CA LEU A 199 -30.35 -9.19 20.03
C LEU A 199 -31.31 -8.04 20.32
N ASN A 200 -31.13 -7.38 21.47
CA ASN A 200 -31.87 -6.15 21.74
C ASN A 200 -31.36 -5.06 20.81
N ASP A 201 -32.20 -4.14 20.40
CA ASP A 201 -31.79 -3.10 19.43
C ASP A 201 -30.69 -2.16 19.98
N ARG A 202 -30.59 -2.05 21.31
CA ARG A 202 -29.49 -1.35 22.00
C ARG A 202 -28.14 -2.04 21.84
N ASP A 203 -28.13 -3.36 21.66
CA ASP A 203 -26.92 -4.12 21.36
C ASP A 203 -26.46 -3.93 19.90
N GLY A 204 -27.27 -3.23 19.09
CA GLY A 204 -26.93 -2.70 17.78
C GLY A 204 -26.83 -3.75 16.68
N LYS A 205 -26.79 -3.27 15.41
CA LYS A 205 -26.55 -4.07 14.21
C LYS A 205 -25.34 -4.96 14.41
N SER A 206 -25.57 -6.24 14.67
CA SER A 206 -24.50 -7.20 14.81
C SER A 206 -23.79 -7.35 13.47
N GLY A 207 -22.57 -6.83 13.40
CA GLY A 207 -21.48 -7.77 13.53
C GLY A 207 -20.94 -8.41 12.26
N ASN A 208 -21.20 -7.90 11.05
CA ASN A 208 -20.53 -8.42 9.85
C ASN A 208 -19.00 -8.46 10.01
N CYS A 209 -18.41 -9.65 9.89
CA CYS A 209 -16.97 -9.86 10.07
C CYS A 209 -16.34 -10.21 8.73
N LEU A 210 -15.13 -9.69 8.50
CA LEU A 210 -14.38 -9.96 7.27
C LEU A 210 -12.90 -10.24 7.57
N ASP A 211 -12.39 -11.38 7.10
CA ASP A 211 -10.95 -11.67 7.01
C ASP A 211 -10.66 -12.19 5.60
N ILE A 212 -10.13 -11.33 4.73
CA ILE A 212 -9.65 -11.71 3.39
C ILE A 212 -8.14 -11.70 3.40
N LYS A 213 -7.55 -12.80 2.93
CA LYS A 213 -6.14 -12.88 2.59
C LYS A 213 -6.00 -13.16 1.11
N VAL A 214 -5.22 -12.33 0.43
CA VAL A 214 -4.96 -12.45 -1.01
C VAL A 214 -3.54 -12.94 -1.22
N LYS A 215 -3.41 -14.02 -1.99
CA LYS A 215 -2.14 -14.48 -2.51
C LYS A 215 -1.92 -13.85 -3.88
N LEU A 216 -0.88 -13.03 -4.00
CA LEU A 216 -0.42 -12.48 -5.27
C LEU A 216 0.64 -13.39 -5.89
N GLN A 217 0.41 -13.83 -7.11
CA GLN A 217 1.37 -14.60 -7.91
C GLN A 217 1.67 -13.85 -9.20
N ILE A 218 2.95 -13.56 -9.42
CA ILE A 218 3.46 -13.03 -10.70
C ILE A 218 4.01 -14.22 -11.49
N LYS A 219 3.53 -14.42 -12.71
CA LYS A 219 4.08 -15.38 -13.66
C LYS A 219 4.90 -14.59 -14.67
N PRO A 220 6.24 -14.58 -14.59
CA PRO A 220 7.05 -13.80 -15.52
C PRO A 220 6.82 -14.25 -16.97
N GLY A 221 6.70 -13.30 -17.88
CA GLY A 221 6.65 -13.58 -19.31
C GLY A 221 8.06 -13.76 -19.91
N LYS A 222 8.11 -14.05 -21.21
CA LYS A 222 9.40 -14.16 -21.93
C LYS A 222 9.88 -12.78 -22.39
N SER A 223 9.17 -12.18 -23.35
CA SER A 223 9.51 -10.89 -23.94
C SER A 223 8.76 -9.69 -23.34
N MET A 224 7.62 -9.95 -22.70
CA MET A 224 6.75 -8.92 -22.10
C MET A 224 6.34 -9.34 -20.68
N PRO A 225 5.92 -8.39 -19.83
CA PRO A 225 5.34 -8.71 -18.54
C PRO A 225 4.26 -9.80 -18.65
N GLY A 226 4.37 -10.85 -17.83
CA GLY A 226 3.45 -11.98 -17.88
C GLY A 226 2.15 -11.73 -17.12
N GLU A 227 1.50 -12.77 -16.62
CA GLU A 227 0.22 -12.64 -15.92
C GLU A 227 0.41 -12.43 -14.41
N ILE A 228 -0.50 -11.66 -13.80
CA ILE A 228 -0.64 -11.56 -12.35
C ILE A 228 -1.93 -12.26 -11.96
N VAL A 229 -1.83 -13.21 -11.04
CA VAL A 229 -2.98 -13.92 -10.48
C VAL A 229 -3.11 -13.55 -9.01
N LEU A 230 -4.25 -12.98 -8.66
CA LEU A 230 -4.67 -12.80 -7.28
C LEU A 230 -5.62 -13.92 -6.90
N SER A 231 -5.39 -14.57 -5.77
CA SER A 231 -6.28 -15.61 -5.24
C SER A 231 -6.65 -15.27 -3.82
N SER A 232 -7.93 -15.07 -3.55
CA SER A 232 -8.42 -14.78 -2.20
C SER A 232 -8.94 -16.04 -1.52
N ASN A 233 -8.67 -16.12 -0.23
CA ASN A 233 -9.42 -16.97 0.69
C ASN A 233 -10.02 -16.05 1.74
N ALA A 234 -11.33 -15.88 1.71
CA ALA A 234 -12.03 -15.06 2.68
C ALA A 234 -12.68 -15.93 3.76
N ARG A 235 -12.88 -15.34 4.93
CA ARG A 235 -13.80 -15.79 5.97
C ARG A 235 -14.74 -14.64 6.25
N MET A 236 -16.03 -14.90 6.13
CA MET A 236 -17.06 -13.91 6.32
C MET A 236 -18.11 -14.45 7.28
N VAL A 237 -18.67 -13.57 8.10
CA VAL A 237 -19.87 -13.83 8.88
C VAL A 237 -20.83 -12.71 8.56
N GLU A 238 -21.95 -13.04 7.95
CA GLU A 238 -23.00 -12.09 7.60
C GLU A 238 -24.21 -12.28 8.52
N TYR A 239 -24.80 -11.17 8.94
CA TYR A 239 -26.04 -11.16 9.71
C TYR A 239 -27.18 -10.74 8.80
N ARG A 240 -28.10 -11.66 8.58
CA ARG A 240 -29.32 -11.40 7.83
C ARG A 240 -30.49 -11.28 8.80
N GLU A 241 -31.09 -10.10 8.87
CA GLU A 241 -32.33 -9.91 9.62
C GLU A 241 -33.43 -10.83 9.05
N ILE A 242 -34.11 -11.56 9.94
CA ILE A 242 -35.23 -12.45 9.56
C ILE A 242 -36.53 -12.11 10.26
N ALA A 243 -36.48 -11.36 11.37
CA ALA A 243 -37.65 -10.83 12.06
C ALA A 243 -37.26 -9.64 12.93
N HIS A 244 -38.11 -8.64 12.99
CA HIS A 244 -38.03 -7.51 13.91
C HIS A 244 -39.31 -7.48 14.73
N GLU A 245 -39.19 -7.44 16.06
CA GLU A 245 -40.33 -7.38 16.97
C GLU A 245 -40.30 -6.07 17.74
N GLU A 246 -41.16 -5.15 17.30
CA GLU A 246 -41.48 -3.94 18.03
C GLU A 246 -42.38 -4.29 19.23
N ILE A 247 -42.07 -3.75 20.41
CA ILE A 247 -42.96 -3.91 21.56
C ILE A 247 -44.14 -2.95 21.37
N SER A 248 -45.30 -3.52 21.08
CA SER A 248 -46.55 -2.77 21.02
C SER A 248 -47.02 -2.39 22.43
N SER A 249 -47.20 -1.09 22.64
CA SER A 249 -47.89 -0.41 23.75
C SER A 249 -47.23 -0.37 25.14
N ALA A 250 -46.73 0.83 25.47
CA ALA A 250 -46.70 1.62 26.71
C ALA A 250 -46.64 1.00 28.14
N ASP A 251 -46.97 -0.27 28.37
CA ASP A 251 -47.12 -0.82 29.73
C ASP A 251 -46.18 -1.99 30.05
N GLU A 252 -45.42 -2.52 29.08
CA GLU A 252 -44.39 -3.52 29.32
C GLU A 252 -43.01 -2.93 29.06
N GLY A 253 -42.21 -2.77 30.13
CA GLY A 253 -40.84 -2.23 30.09
C GLY A 253 -39.81 -3.14 29.40
N GLY A 254 -40.19 -3.85 28.34
CA GLY A 254 -39.28 -4.63 27.52
C GLY A 254 -38.48 -3.76 26.55
N GLU A 255 -37.35 -4.28 26.09
CA GLU A 255 -36.57 -3.67 25.00
C GLU A 255 -36.90 -4.36 23.67
N PRO A 256 -37.06 -3.62 22.56
CA PRO A 256 -37.30 -4.20 21.25
C PRO A 256 -36.09 -5.06 20.84
N TYR A 257 -36.36 -6.11 20.06
CA TYR A 257 -35.34 -7.04 19.63
C TYR A 257 -35.48 -7.42 18.16
N THR A 258 -34.33 -7.73 17.57
CA THR A 258 -34.20 -8.18 16.20
C THR A 258 -33.60 -9.58 16.16
N THR A 259 -34.19 -10.47 15.37
CA THR A 259 -33.68 -11.82 15.14
C THR A 259 -32.89 -11.85 13.83
N TYR A 260 -31.65 -12.31 13.93
CA TYR A 260 -30.73 -12.47 12.82
C TYR A 260 -30.41 -13.94 12.57
N GLU A 261 -30.29 -14.29 11.29
CA GLU A 261 -29.60 -15.49 10.86
C GLU A 261 -28.12 -15.17 10.62
N VAL A 262 -27.23 -15.94 11.25
CA VAL A 262 -25.78 -15.82 11.13
C VAL A 262 -25.29 -16.79 10.06
N ILE A 263 -24.71 -16.24 9.00
CA ILE A 263 -24.31 -16.98 7.81
C ILE A 263 -22.78 -16.93 7.68
N PRO A 264 -22.06 -17.96 8.19
CA PRO A 264 -20.63 -18.07 7.95
C PRO A 264 -20.36 -18.54 6.52
N SER A 265 -19.43 -17.89 5.83
CA SER A 265 -19.00 -18.31 4.49
C SER A 265 -17.48 -18.22 4.33
N THR A 266 -16.95 -19.01 3.40
CA THR A 266 -15.51 -18.98 3.05
C THR A 266 -15.31 -18.85 1.55
N PRO A 267 -15.78 -17.74 0.94
CA PRO A 267 -15.71 -17.60 -0.50
C PRO A 267 -14.24 -17.60 -0.96
N ARG A 268 -14.02 -18.32 -2.06
CA ARG A 268 -12.75 -18.33 -2.78
C ARG A 268 -12.99 -17.69 -4.12
N SER A 269 -12.10 -16.79 -4.50
CA SER A 269 -12.17 -16.15 -5.81
C SER A 269 -10.77 -15.87 -6.33
N SER A 270 -10.68 -15.73 -7.65
CA SER A 270 -9.43 -15.39 -8.31
C SER A 270 -9.67 -14.27 -9.31
N MET A 271 -8.67 -13.40 -9.42
CA MET A 271 -8.58 -12.37 -10.44
C MET A 271 -7.31 -12.61 -11.25
N VAL A 272 -7.42 -12.49 -12.57
CA VAL A 272 -6.28 -12.58 -13.49
C VAL A 272 -6.13 -11.25 -14.19
N TYR A 273 -4.92 -10.69 -14.08
CA TYR A 273 -4.51 -9.48 -14.75
C TYR A 273 -3.50 -9.82 -15.84
N ARG A 274 -3.68 -9.20 -17.00
CA ARG A 274 -2.74 -9.30 -18.13
C ARG A 274 -2.22 -7.92 -18.48
N PHE A 275 -0.96 -7.86 -18.85
CA PHE A 275 -0.35 -6.62 -19.30
C PHE A 275 -0.89 -6.21 -20.68
N ASP A 276 -1.39 -4.99 -20.78
CA ASP A 276 -1.78 -4.32 -22.02
C ASP A 276 -0.61 -3.42 -22.45
N GLU A 277 0.06 -3.81 -23.53
CA GLU A 277 1.24 -3.10 -24.06
C GLU A 277 0.90 -1.69 -24.54
N ALA A 278 -0.26 -1.51 -25.17
CA ALA A 278 -0.67 -0.21 -25.71
C ALA A 278 -0.90 0.81 -24.59
N LYS A 279 -1.43 0.35 -23.45
CA LYS A 279 -1.62 1.20 -22.26
C LYS A 279 -0.39 1.24 -21.35
N GLY A 280 0.50 0.26 -21.46
CA GLY A 280 1.61 0.07 -20.54
C GLY A 280 1.17 -0.30 -19.13
N LYS A 281 0.01 -0.93 -18.96
CA LYS A 281 -0.62 -1.23 -17.66
C LYS A 281 -1.20 -2.64 -17.61
N TYR A 282 -1.29 -3.21 -16.42
CA TYR A 282 -2.10 -4.42 -16.19
C TYR A 282 -3.59 -4.10 -16.25
N GLN A 283 -4.37 -5.00 -16.84
CA GLN A 283 -5.82 -4.93 -16.93
C GLN A 283 -6.42 -6.23 -16.43
N LEU A 284 -7.53 -6.14 -15.69
CA LEU A 284 -8.29 -7.30 -15.27
C LEU A 284 -8.89 -7.97 -16.52
N VAL A 285 -8.57 -9.24 -16.74
CA VAL A 285 -9.08 -10.03 -17.89
C VAL A 285 -10.01 -11.17 -17.46
N SER A 286 -10.01 -11.54 -16.17
CA SER A 286 -10.90 -12.57 -15.62
C SER A 286 -11.09 -12.40 -14.11
N GLY A 287 -12.28 -12.70 -13.61
CA GLY A 287 -12.65 -12.59 -12.19
C GLY A 287 -13.54 -11.38 -11.87
N SER A 288 -13.90 -11.23 -10.60
CA SER A 288 -14.61 -10.04 -10.09
C SER A 288 -13.67 -8.83 -10.07
N LYS A 289 -14.22 -7.60 -10.06
CA LYS A 289 -13.44 -6.37 -9.83
C LYS A 289 -12.99 -6.22 -8.37
N THR A 290 -13.65 -6.91 -7.44
CA THR A 290 -13.38 -6.80 -6.01
C THR A 290 -13.52 -8.15 -5.31
N PHE A 291 -12.72 -8.34 -4.26
CA PHE A 291 -12.87 -9.46 -3.31
C PHE A 291 -13.86 -9.14 -2.17
N LEU A 292 -14.25 -7.87 -2.06
CA LEU A 292 -15.13 -7.37 -1.00
C LEU A 292 -16.59 -7.73 -1.32
N PRO A 293 -17.36 -8.20 -0.32
CA PRO A 293 -18.78 -8.47 -0.49
C PRO A 293 -19.57 -7.15 -0.62
N ASP A 294 -20.81 -7.23 -1.11
CA ASP A 294 -21.64 -6.06 -1.42
C ASP A 294 -21.89 -5.19 -0.18
N TRP A 295 -22.25 -5.81 0.94
CA TRP A 295 -22.49 -5.12 2.22
C TRP A 295 -21.28 -4.38 2.78
N TYR A 296 -20.05 -4.67 2.30
CA TYR A 296 -18.84 -3.96 2.72
C TYR A 296 -18.65 -2.65 1.95
N ARG A 297 -19.29 -2.52 0.79
CA ARG A 297 -19.10 -1.41 -0.15
C ARG A 297 -20.13 -0.29 0.01
N GLU A 298 -21.22 -0.57 0.73
CA GLU A 298 -22.31 0.36 1.07
C GLU A 298 -21.98 1.17 2.32
#